data_AF-A0AAN8XVC6-F1
#
_entry.id   AF-A0AAN8XVC6-F1
#
_cell.length_a   1.000
_cell.length_b   1.000
_cell.length_c   1.000
_cell.angle_alpha   90.00
_cell.angle_beta   90.00
_cell.angle_gamma   90.00
#
_symmetry.space_group_name_H-M   'P 1'
#
loop_
_entity.id
_entity.type
_entity.pdbx_description
1 polymer ?
#
loop_
_entity_poly.entity_id
_entity_poly.type
_entity_poly.pdbx_seq_one_letter_code
_entity_poly.pdbx_strand_id
1 'polypeptide(L)'
;MVNIVVTLRGRLDKYALFLDHLVQRVLPTDQNLSLTIIYFADAHTLEAKEMTRSKLGTIPKFHWSFVPLEDENFSRGKGLHVGAQTINHKSAEESKQGSRQSGNEILFFCDVDVLMHPNFFDHCRSNTLQGHQVYYPVVFSLYNPKLVYPLFDKGVPGVDGQLTISDESGFWRVFGFGMTCMYSSDYEASGGFPDIKTWGGEDEALYEKFLQMKNIKVLRSPDPSLFHLYHQKECLDITSTSYPACLKSKALTEGSQLQLGLALLKLHEGIDMEGILSKRPAPYFSEVEGDSSGPTNIDVRKDTTQEKVIITPQWLFSKN
;
A
#
# COMPACT_ATOMS: atom_id res chain seq x y z
N MET A 1 20.53 9.56 2.06
CA MET A 1 19.20 10.13 2.36
C MET A 1 18.20 9.51 1.41
N VAL A 2 16.95 9.27 1.84
CA VAL A 2 15.86 8.85 0.95
C VAL A 2 14.89 10.01 0.76
N ASN A 3 14.59 10.35 -0.50
CA ASN A 3 13.55 11.29 -0.86
C ASN A 3 12.30 10.51 -1.27
N ILE A 4 11.23 10.67 -0.50
CA ILE A 4 9.93 10.10 -0.79
C ILE A 4 9.28 10.97 -1.87
N VAL A 5 9.01 10.41 -3.04
CA VAL A 5 8.36 11.12 -4.14
C VAL A 5 6.94 10.60 -4.28
N VAL A 6 5.98 11.49 -4.03
CA VAL A 6 4.54 11.18 -4.15
C VAL A 6 3.92 12.07 -5.22
N THR A 7 3.00 11.51 -5.98
CA THR A 7 2.20 12.24 -6.97
C THR A 7 0.72 11.98 -6.73
N LEU A 8 -0.10 13.02 -6.84
CA LEU A 8 -1.53 12.92 -6.60
C LEU A 8 -2.32 14.05 -7.29
N ARG A 9 -3.62 13.80 -7.46
CA ARG A 9 -4.68 14.77 -7.76
C ARG A 9 -5.85 14.49 -6.82
N GLY A 10 -6.40 15.52 -6.17
CA GLY A 10 -7.42 15.33 -5.13
C GLY A 10 -6.97 14.34 -4.05
N ARG A 11 -7.87 13.41 -3.67
CA ARG A 11 -7.63 12.37 -2.63
C ARG A 11 -7.12 12.94 -1.30
N LEU A 12 -7.65 14.10 -0.89
CA LEU A 12 -7.17 14.82 0.29
C LEU A 12 -7.29 14.03 1.59
N ASP A 13 -8.27 13.12 1.69
CA ASP A 13 -8.43 12.21 2.82
C ASP A 13 -7.23 11.26 2.96
N LYS A 14 -6.79 10.67 1.83
CA LYS A 14 -5.62 9.79 1.78
C LYS A 14 -4.34 10.59 1.99
N TYR A 15 -4.27 11.78 1.42
CA TYR A 15 -3.12 12.66 1.59
C TYR A 15 -2.94 13.11 3.05
N ALA A 16 -4.03 13.52 3.71
CA ALA A 16 -4.00 13.86 5.13
C ALA A 16 -3.50 12.68 5.97
N LEU A 17 -4.03 11.48 5.72
CA LEU A 17 -3.63 10.25 6.41
C LEU A 17 -2.14 9.94 6.18
N PHE A 18 -1.67 10.04 4.94
CA PHE A 18 -0.26 9.83 4.60
C PHE A 18 0.65 10.79 5.36
N LEU A 19 0.33 12.09 5.36
CA LEU A 19 1.10 13.10 6.07
C LEU A 19 1.09 12.87 7.59
N ASP A 20 -0.06 12.54 8.16
CA ASP A 20 -0.17 12.22 9.60
C ASP A 20 0.65 10.98 9.96
N HIS A 21 0.56 9.92 9.14
CA HIS A 21 1.34 8.70 9.33
C HIS A 21 2.85 8.96 9.26
N LEU A 22 3.30 9.73 8.25
CA LEU A 22 4.70 10.11 8.10
C LEU A 22 5.19 10.87 9.36
N VAL A 23 4.45 11.88 9.81
CA VAL A 23 4.83 12.71 10.97
C VAL A 23 4.81 11.92 12.27
N GLN A 24 3.80 11.08 12.49
CA GLN A 24 3.57 10.44 13.79
C GLN A 24 4.29 9.10 13.95
N ARG A 25 4.49 8.37 12.86
CA ARG A 25 5.05 7.00 12.89
C ARG A 25 6.47 6.93 12.37
N VAL A 26 6.79 7.65 11.29
CA VAL A 26 8.07 7.49 10.56
C VAL A 26 9.14 8.47 11.04
N LEU A 27 8.88 9.78 10.92
CA LEU A 27 9.87 10.83 11.19
C LEU A 27 10.43 10.86 12.63
N PRO A 28 9.74 10.37 13.67
CA PRO A 28 10.34 10.23 15.00
C PRO A 28 11.51 9.22 15.04
N THR A 29 11.56 8.29 14.08
CA THR A 29 12.53 7.18 14.06
C THR A 29 13.62 7.39 12.99
N ASP A 30 13.30 7.99 11.84
CA ASP A 30 14.26 8.24 10.76
C ASP A 30 14.26 9.74 10.36
N GLN A 31 15.37 10.42 10.66
CA GLN A 31 15.59 11.83 10.32
C GLN A 31 16.28 12.03 8.97
N ASN A 32 16.71 10.95 8.29
CA ASN A 32 17.45 11.01 7.03
C ASN A 32 16.50 10.89 5.83
N LEU A 33 15.38 11.61 5.89
CA LEU A 33 14.29 11.58 4.94
C LEU A 33 13.96 12.99 4.42
N SER A 34 13.43 13.05 3.20
CA SER A 34 12.75 14.23 2.66
C SER A 34 11.50 13.81 1.89
N LEU A 35 10.63 14.77 1.58
CA LEU A 35 9.40 14.52 0.84
C LEU A 35 9.24 15.50 -0.33
N THR A 36 9.11 14.98 -1.54
CA THR A 36 8.73 15.74 -2.72
C THR A 36 7.32 15.35 -3.17
N ILE A 37 6.39 16.30 -3.05
CA ILE A 37 5.00 16.16 -3.46
C ILE A 37 4.81 16.85 -4.80
N ILE A 38 4.37 16.09 -5.80
CA ILE A 38 3.94 16.59 -7.11
C ILE A 38 2.41 16.54 -7.14
N TYR A 39 1.79 17.71 -7.06
CA TYR A 39 0.33 17.83 -6.99
C TYR A 39 -0.21 18.30 -8.34
N PHE A 40 -0.98 17.46 -9.03
CA PHE A 40 -1.66 17.86 -10.26
C PHE A 40 -2.74 18.88 -9.93
N ALA A 41 -2.58 20.08 -10.48
CA ALA A 41 -3.39 21.22 -10.11
C ALA A 41 -4.89 20.99 -10.38
N ASP A 42 -5.68 21.33 -9.37
CA ASP A 42 -7.13 21.33 -9.39
C ASP A 42 -7.69 22.39 -8.39
N ALA A 43 -9.00 22.42 -8.21
CA ALA A 43 -9.67 23.33 -7.28
C ALA A 43 -9.20 23.19 -5.81
N HIS A 44 -8.58 22.05 -5.46
CA HIS A 44 -8.12 21.73 -4.11
C HIS A 44 -6.62 22.01 -3.89
N THR A 45 -5.91 22.55 -4.88
CA THR A 45 -4.46 22.79 -4.80
C THR A 45 -4.06 23.64 -3.58
N LEU A 46 -4.80 24.71 -3.30
CA LEU A 46 -4.51 25.59 -2.17
C LEU A 46 -4.72 24.87 -0.83
N GLU A 47 -5.80 24.09 -0.72
CA GLU A 47 -6.12 23.28 0.46
C GLU A 47 -5.03 22.23 0.72
N ALA A 48 -4.61 21.50 -0.32
CA ALA A 48 -3.52 20.52 -0.22
C ALA A 48 -2.20 21.16 0.21
N LYS A 49 -1.87 22.33 -0.34
CA LYS A 49 -0.65 23.08 0.00
C LYS A 49 -0.66 23.56 1.45
N GLU A 50 -1.78 24.08 1.93
CA GLU A 50 -1.91 24.53 3.32
C GLU A 50 -1.90 23.36 4.30
N MET A 51 -2.56 22.25 3.97
CA MET A 51 -2.47 21.00 4.74
C MET A 51 -1.02 20.52 4.87
N THR A 52 -0.27 20.55 3.78
CA THR A 52 1.16 20.20 3.77
C THR A 52 1.96 21.11 4.70
N ARG A 53 1.77 22.43 4.57
CA ARG A 53 2.46 23.43 5.40
C ARG A 53 2.13 23.25 6.88
N SER A 54 0.86 23.04 7.22
CA SER A 54 0.39 22.86 8.60
C SER A 54 0.99 21.60 9.25
N LYS A 55 0.99 20.47 8.54
CA LYS A 55 1.50 19.18 9.07
C LYS A 55 3.03 19.08 9.10
N LEU A 56 3.72 19.60 8.07
CA LEU A 56 5.17 19.42 7.92
C LEU A 56 6.00 20.65 8.30
N GLY A 57 5.43 21.85 8.24
CA GLY A 57 6.16 23.10 8.47
C GLY A 57 6.64 23.29 9.92
N THR A 58 6.06 22.54 10.85
CA THR A 58 6.45 22.53 12.27
C THR A 58 7.53 21.50 12.59
N ILE A 59 7.87 20.61 11.64
CA ILE A 59 8.82 19.52 11.85
C ILE A 59 10.25 20.04 11.65
N PRO A 60 11.07 20.14 12.71
CA PRO A 60 12.40 20.74 12.58
C PRO A 60 13.30 19.91 11.67
N LYS A 61 14.03 20.57 10.78
CA LYS A 61 15.04 19.96 9.88
C LYS A 61 14.49 18.95 8.86
N PHE A 62 13.18 18.74 8.79
CA PHE A 62 12.59 17.91 7.75
C PHE A 62 12.40 18.70 6.46
N HIS A 63 13.05 18.26 5.40
CA HIS A 63 12.99 18.92 4.10
C HIS A 63 11.81 18.38 3.30
N TRP A 64 10.94 19.29 2.85
CA TRP A 64 9.82 18.93 1.98
C TRP A 64 9.63 19.96 0.87
N SER A 65 8.99 19.54 -0.21
CA SER A 65 8.63 20.41 -1.32
C SER A 65 7.28 20.06 -1.90
N PHE A 66 6.47 21.08 -2.16
CA PHE A 66 5.19 20.96 -2.83
C PHE A 66 5.29 21.65 -4.20
N VAL A 67 5.14 20.88 -5.27
CA VAL A 67 5.21 21.37 -6.66
C VAL A 67 3.85 21.18 -7.32
N PRO A 68 3.10 22.26 -7.59
CA PRO A 68 1.90 22.17 -8.40
C PRO A 68 2.30 21.89 -9.87
N LEU A 69 1.59 20.96 -10.50
CA LEU A 69 1.78 20.60 -11.90
C LEU A 69 0.49 20.93 -12.66
N GLU A 70 0.57 21.94 -13.53
CA GLU A 70 -0.53 22.36 -14.40
C GLU A 70 -0.66 21.38 -15.58
N ASP A 71 -1.49 20.35 -15.40
CA ASP A 71 -1.83 19.38 -16.45
C ASP A 71 -3.30 18.98 -16.31
N GLU A 72 -4.00 18.90 -17.45
CA GLU A 72 -5.41 18.53 -17.51
C GLU A 72 -5.63 17.09 -17.04
N ASN A 73 -4.71 16.17 -17.36
CA ASN A 73 -4.85 14.75 -17.08
C ASN A 73 -3.84 14.30 -16.04
N PHE A 74 -4.32 13.60 -15.01
CA PHE A 74 -3.43 12.98 -14.04
C PHE A 74 -2.63 11.85 -14.71
N SER A 75 -1.29 11.96 -14.67
CA SER A 75 -0.37 10.91 -15.08
C SER A 75 0.65 10.67 -13.98
N ARG A 76 0.59 9.49 -13.37
CA ARG A 76 1.48 9.12 -12.27
C ARG A 76 2.94 9.15 -12.69
N GLY A 77 3.30 8.48 -13.78
CA GLY A 77 4.67 8.48 -14.33
C GLY A 77 5.18 9.88 -14.64
N LYS A 78 4.36 10.76 -15.24
CA LYS A 78 4.73 12.16 -15.49
C LYS A 78 5.01 12.91 -14.19
N GLY A 79 4.13 12.77 -13.20
CA GLY A 79 4.31 13.40 -11.89
C GLY A 79 5.60 12.95 -11.21
N LEU A 80 5.84 11.64 -11.12
CA LEU A 80 7.07 11.10 -10.53
C LEU A 80 8.33 11.53 -11.30
N HIS A 81 8.26 11.61 -12.63
CA HIS A 81 9.36 12.13 -13.45
C HIS A 81 9.70 13.58 -13.11
N VAL A 82 8.69 14.46 -13.01
CA VAL A 82 8.88 15.87 -12.58
C VAL A 82 9.45 15.93 -11.16
N GLY A 83 9.02 15.02 -10.27
CA GLY A 83 9.57 14.86 -8.93
C GLY A 83 11.06 14.56 -8.93
N ALA A 84 11.48 13.55 -9.69
CA ALA A 84 12.89 13.20 -9.84
C ALA A 84 13.73 14.37 -10.40
N GLN A 85 13.24 15.05 -11.44
CA GLN A 85 13.92 16.23 -12.01
C GLN A 85 14.06 17.37 -11.00
N THR A 86 13.01 17.66 -10.24
CA THR A 86 13.01 18.71 -9.21
C THR A 86 14.12 18.48 -8.17
N ILE A 87 14.31 17.22 -7.77
CA ILE A 87 15.34 16.83 -6.79
C ILE A 87 16.74 17.04 -7.36
N ASN A 88 16.96 16.65 -8.62
CA ASN A 88 18.26 16.79 -9.27
C ASN A 88 18.62 18.26 -9.51
N HIS A 89 17.65 19.10 -9.93
CA HIS A 89 17.86 20.53 -10.10
C HIS A 89 18.25 21.23 -8.79
N LYS A 90 17.51 21.00 -7.70
CA LYS A 90 17.83 21.57 -6.38
C LYS A 90 19.23 21.18 -5.92
N SER A 91 19.56 19.91 -6.09
CA SER A 91 20.85 19.41 -5.67
C SER A 91 22.01 20.00 -6.47
N ALA A 92 21.80 20.26 -7.76
CA ALA A 92 22.79 20.93 -8.61
C ALA A 92 22.99 22.40 -8.21
N GLU A 93 21.94 23.10 -7.80
CA GLU A 93 22.02 24.47 -7.26
C GLU A 93 22.77 24.49 -5.92
N GLU A 94 22.42 23.60 -4.99
CA GLU A 94 23.12 23.47 -3.69
C GLU A 94 24.60 23.12 -3.84
N SER A 95 24.94 22.26 -4.82
CA SER A 95 26.33 21.91 -5.12
C SER A 95 27.14 23.09 -5.64
N LYS A 96 26.54 23.94 -6.48
CA LYS A 96 27.16 25.19 -6.94
C LYS A 96 27.38 26.18 -5.80
N GLN A 97 26.52 26.14 -4.79
CA GLN A 97 26.64 26.95 -3.58
C GLN A 97 27.62 26.38 -2.54
N GLY A 98 28.27 25.23 -2.82
CA GLY A 98 29.26 24.59 -1.94
C GLY A 98 28.68 23.92 -0.68
N SER A 99 27.35 23.76 -0.59
CA SER A 99 26.68 23.26 0.62
C SER A 99 26.45 21.75 0.65
N ARG A 100 26.60 21.03 -0.47
CA ARG A 100 26.30 19.59 -0.57
C ARG A 100 27.05 18.90 -1.71
N GLN A 101 27.41 17.63 -1.52
CA GLN A 101 27.85 16.75 -2.62
C GLN A 101 26.66 16.48 -3.56
N SER A 102 26.90 16.50 -4.87
CA SER A 102 25.86 16.49 -5.91
C SER A 102 24.85 15.35 -5.80
N GLY A 103 23.58 15.73 -5.62
CA GLY A 103 22.36 15.26 -6.32
C GLY A 103 22.06 13.78 -6.46
N ASN A 104 22.76 12.93 -5.74
CA ASN A 104 22.58 11.50 -5.85
C ASN A 104 21.96 10.90 -4.60
N GLU A 105 20.66 11.15 -4.45
CA GLU A 105 19.84 10.65 -3.35
C GLU A 105 19.08 9.40 -3.81
N ILE A 106 18.64 8.58 -2.85
CA ILE A 106 17.73 7.48 -3.17
C ILE A 106 16.32 8.07 -3.32
N LEU A 107 15.74 7.91 -4.50
CA LEU A 107 14.35 8.19 -4.79
C LEU A 107 13.52 6.98 -4.35
N PHE A 108 12.52 7.21 -3.49
CA PHE A 108 11.47 6.24 -3.22
C PHE A 108 10.17 6.72 -3.87
N PHE A 109 9.79 6.09 -4.98
CA PHE A 109 8.51 6.34 -5.62
C PHE A 109 7.39 5.64 -4.85
N CYS A 110 6.37 6.39 -4.46
CA CYS A 110 5.34 5.94 -3.54
C CYS A 110 3.97 6.49 -3.91
N ASP A 111 2.93 5.69 -3.66
CA ASP A 111 1.55 6.14 -3.75
C ASP A 111 1.10 6.75 -2.42
N VAL A 112 0.13 7.67 -2.47
CA VAL A 112 -0.39 8.37 -1.29
C VAL A 112 -1.18 7.45 -0.34
N ASP A 113 -1.60 6.27 -0.81
CA ASP A 113 -2.31 5.25 -0.05
C ASP A 113 -1.40 4.09 0.40
N VAL A 114 -0.07 4.26 0.28
CA VAL A 114 0.91 3.33 0.85
C VAL A 114 1.43 3.90 2.17
N LEU A 115 1.21 3.17 3.26
CA LEU A 115 1.78 3.46 4.56
C LEU A 115 2.98 2.56 4.83
N MET A 116 3.98 3.09 5.55
CA MET A 116 5.19 2.36 5.90
C MET A 116 5.49 2.32 7.39
N HIS A 117 5.96 1.17 7.87
CA HIS A 117 6.67 1.12 9.14
C HIS A 117 8.06 1.76 9.01
N PRO A 118 8.63 2.29 10.10
CA PRO A 118 9.88 3.08 10.04
C PRO A 118 11.06 2.32 9.43
N ASN A 119 11.17 1.03 9.72
CA ASN A 119 12.23 0.13 9.23
C ASN A 119 12.24 -0.04 7.70
N PHE A 120 11.16 0.31 6.99
CA PHE A 120 11.13 0.29 5.53
C PHE A 120 12.31 1.08 4.92
N PHE A 121 12.62 2.22 5.51
CA PHE A 121 13.64 3.12 5.00
C PHE A 121 15.06 2.55 5.16
N ASP A 122 15.29 1.72 6.18
CA ASP A 122 16.54 0.96 6.31
C ASP A 122 16.65 -0.07 5.19
N HIS A 123 15.57 -0.81 4.90
CA HIS A 123 15.54 -1.75 3.77
C HIS A 123 15.78 -1.06 2.43
N CYS A 124 15.15 0.10 2.21
CA CYS A 124 15.35 0.92 1.01
C CYS A 124 16.83 1.31 0.84
N ARG A 125 17.52 1.72 1.92
CA ARG A 125 18.96 2.04 1.86
C ARG A 125 19.85 0.81 1.69
N SER A 126 19.55 -0.28 2.40
CA SER A 126 20.40 -1.48 2.37
C SER A 126 20.30 -2.25 1.06
N ASN A 127 19.17 -2.12 0.35
CA ASN A 127 18.87 -2.86 -0.87
C ASN A 127 19.08 -2.05 -2.15
N THR A 128 19.49 -0.79 -2.06
CA THR A 128 19.76 0.08 -3.22
C THR A 128 21.24 0.43 -3.27
N LEU A 129 21.92 0.09 -4.37
CA LEU A 129 23.36 0.31 -4.56
C LEU A 129 23.57 1.13 -5.83
N GLN A 130 24.13 2.33 -5.70
CA GLN A 130 24.32 3.24 -6.82
C GLN A 130 25.06 2.56 -7.98
N GLY A 131 24.49 2.62 -9.18
CA GLY A 131 25.07 2.08 -10.40
C GLY A 131 25.11 0.54 -10.47
N HIS A 132 24.57 -0.16 -9.46
CA HIS A 132 24.67 -1.62 -9.32
C HIS A 132 23.34 -2.31 -8.99
N GLN A 133 22.45 -1.69 -8.21
CA GLN A 133 21.22 -2.34 -7.76
C GLN A 133 20.10 -1.35 -7.46
N VAL A 134 18.91 -1.66 -7.99
CA VAL A 134 17.64 -1.00 -7.64
C VAL A 134 16.76 -1.96 -6.85
N TYR A 135 15.96 -1.41 -5.93
CA TYR A 135 15.11 -2.18 -5.05
C TYR A 135 13.63 -1.96 -5.36
N TYR A 136 12.93 -3.04 -5.70
CA TYR A 136 11.49 -3.06 -5.97
C TYR A 136 10.78 -3.83 -4.85
N PRO A 137 10.40 -3.18 -3.73
CA PRO A 137 9.63 -3.84 -2.68
C PRO A 137 8.26 -4.28 -3.19
N VAL A 138 7.85 -5.49 -2.84
CA VAL A 138 6.48 -5.97 -3.05
C VAL A 138 5.66 -5.60 -1.82
N VAL A 139 4.67 -4.73 -2.01
CA VAL A 139 3.81 -4.23 -0.94
C VAL A 139 2.77 -5.26 -0.51
N PHE A 140 2.37 -5.20 0.76
CA PHE A 140 1.21 -5.92 1.26
C PHE A 140 -0.06 -5.11 0.98
N SER A 141 -0.96 -5.62 0.16
CA SER A 141 -2.22 -4.96 -0.16
C SER A 141 -3.31 -5.41 0.81
N LEU A 142 -3.87 -4.48 1.57
CA LEU A 142 -4.98 -4.76 2.47
C LEU A 142 -6.27 -5.02 1.71
N TYR A 143 -7.08 -5.94 2.22
CA TYR A 143 -8.43 -6.20 1.73
C TYR A 143 -9.42 -5.11 2.15
N ASN A 144 -10.62 -5.14 1.56
CA ASN A 144 -11.71 -4.24 1.91
C ASN A 144 -12.08 -4.39 3.39
N PRO A 145 -11.72 -3.43 4.26
CA PRO A 145 -11.97 -3.57 5.68
C PRO A 145 -13.47 -3.60 5.98
N LYS A 146 -14.28 -2.95 5.14
CA LYS A 146 -15.74 -2.94 5.32
C LYS A 146 -16.36 -4.29 5.01
N LEU A 147 -15.67 -5.18 4.29
CA LEU A 147 -16.14 -6.54 4.02
C LEU A 147 -15.51 -7.55 4.99
N VAL A 148 -14.18 -7.56 5.08
CA VAL A 148 -13.46 -8.66 5.75
C VAL A 148 -13.63 -8.70 7.27
N TYR A 149 -13.82 -7.56 7.94
CA TYR A 149 -14.06 -7.57 9.39
C TYR A 149 -15.51 -7.94 9.74
N PRO A 150 -16.56 -7.31 9.13
CA PRO A 150 -17.93 -7.68 9.41
C PRO A 150 -18.30 -9.11 9.01
N LEU A 151 -17.63 -9.72 8.03
CA LEU A 151 -17.81 -11.13 7.69
C LEU A 151 -17.62 -12.08 8.88
N PHE A 152 -16.80 -11.69 9.86
CA PHE A 152 -16.55 -12.41 11.11
C PHE A 152 -17.08 -11.68 12.34
N ASP A 153 -18.09 -10.82 12.18
CA ASP A 153 -18.72 -10.03 13.24
C ASP A 153 -17.74 -9.12 14.01
N LYS A 154 -16.61 -8.76 13.39
CA LYS A 154 -15.59 -7.88 13.95
C LYS A 154 -15.84 -6.43 13.54
N GLY A 155 -15.44 -5.49 14.42
CA GLY A 155 -15.31 -4.09 14.06
C GLY A 155 -14.10 -3.84 13.18
N VAL A 156 -14.23 -2.87 12.26
CA VAL A 156 -13.08 -2.35 11.51
C VAL A 156 -12.15 -1.64 12.50
N PRO A 157 -10.91 -2.10 12.69
CA PRO A 157 -9.97 -1.44 13.58
C PRO A 157 -9.51 -0.11 12.97
N GLY A 158 -8.90 0.75 13.80
CA GLY A 158 -8.19 1.93 13.31
C GLY A 158 -7.05 1.53 12.35
N VAL A 159 -6.54 2.50 11.57
CA VAL A 159 -5.56 2.24 10.50
C VAL A 159 -4.37 1.43 10.99
N ASP A 160 -3.75 1.80 12.12
CA ASP A 160 -2.60 1.06 12.68
C ASP A 160 -2.94 -0.41 12.98
N GLY A 161 -4.14 -0.69 13.47
CA GLY A 161 -4.60 -2.05 13.74
C GLY A 161 -4.90 -2.86 12.47
N GLN A 162 -5.04 -2.20 11.32
CA GLN A 162 -5.17 -2.86 10.02
C GLN A 162 -3.80 -3.19 9.39
N LEU A 163 -2.70 -2.57 9.83
CA LEU A 163 -1.35 -2.79 9.29
C LEU A 163 -0.74 -4.11 9.79
N THR A 164 -1.46 -5.20 9.59
CA THR A 164 -1.05 -6.56 9.96
C THR A 164 -0.92 -7.40 8.70
N ILE A 165 0.02 -8.35 8.70
CA ILE A 165 0.24 -9.28 7.59
C ILE A 165 -0.36 -10.63 7.97
N SER A 166 -1.40 -11.04 7.25
CA SER A 166 -2.03 -12.35 7.37
C SER A 166 -2.90 -12.65 6.15
N ASP A 167 -3.22 -13.92 5.92
CA ASP A 167 -4.10 -14.32 4.82
C ASP A 167 -5.55 -13.77 4.96
N GLU A 168 -5.90 -13.25 6.14
CA GLU A 168 -7.20 -12.61 6.40
C GLU A 168 -7.19 -11.11 6.14
N SER A 169 -6.03 -10.47 6.20
CA SER A 169 -5.90 -9.00 6.15
C SER A 169 -5.51 -8.47 4.78
N GLY A 170 -4.86 -9.29 3.95
CA GLY A 170 -4.44 -8.86 2.63
C GLY A 170 -3.63 -9.91 1.87
N PHE A 171 -2.86 -9.45 0.88
CA PHE A 171 -1.99 -10.29 0.06
C PHE A 171 -0.79 -9.51 -0.47
N TRP A 172 0.29 -10.21 -0.82
CA TRP A 172 1.45 -9.62 -1.48
C TRP A 172 1.14 -9.24 -2.93
N ARG A 173 1.23 -7.95 -3.28
CA ARG A 173 0.91 -7.43 -4.62
C ARG A 173 2.06 -7.68 -5.61
N VAL A 174 2.33 -8.94 -5.93
CA VAL A 174 3.45 -9.36 -6.80
C VAL A 174 3.39 -8.81 -8.22
N PHE A 175 2.22 -8.37 -8.68
CA PHE A 175 1.99 -7.79 -10.00
C PHE A 175 2.20 -6.26 -10.06
N GLY A 176 2.48 -5.58 -8.94
CA GLY A 176 2.66 -4.12 -8.91
C GLY A 176 4.13 -3.70 -8.93
N PHE A 177 4.49 -2.71 -9.75
CA PHE A 177 5.86 -2.20 -9.88
C PHE A 177 6.04 -0.74 -9.42
N GLY A 178 4.97 -0.11 -8.89
CA GLY A 178 4.96 1.32 -8.59
C GLY A 178 5.80 1.78 -7.41
N MET A 179 6.14 0.87 -6.49
CA MET A 179 7.02 1.18 -5.35
C MET A 179 8.43 0.73 -5.68
N THR A 180 9.38 1.66 -5.70
CA THR A 180 10.78 1.39 -6.01
C THR A 180 11.72 2.38 -5.34
N CYS A 181 12.87 1.88 -4.89
CA CYS A 181 13.99 2.60 -4.32
C CYS A 181 15.19 2.52 -5.28
N MET A 182 15.62 3.65 -5.80
CA MET A 182 16.75 3.74 -6.74
C MET A 182 17.48 5.06 -6.55
N TYR A 183 18.79 5.09 -6.84
CA TYR A 183 19.49 6.36 -6.89
C TYR A 183 18.97 7.22 -8.04
N SER A 184 18.91 8.53 -7.84
CA SER A 184 18.51 9.47 -8.89
C SER A 184 19.39 9.35 -10.14
N SER A 185 20.70 9.07 -9.99
CA SER A 185 21.59 8.79 -11.12
C SER A 185 21.18 7.55 -11.91
N ASP A 186 20.69 6.50 -11.23
CA ASP A 186 20.28 5.25 -11.87
C ASP A 186 18.95 5.43 -12.60
N TYR A 187 18.05 6.24 -12.03
CA TYR A 187 16.81 6.66 -12.70
C TYR A 187 17.08 7.48 -13.97
N GLU A 188 18.04 8.42 -13.93
CA GLU A 188 18.45 9.18 -15.11
C GLU A 188 19.10 8.27 -16.16
N ALA A 189 19.99 7.37 -15.74
CA ALA A 189 20.68 6.45 -16.63
C ALA A 189 19.74 5.45 -17.34
N SER A 190 18.61 5.10 -16.72
CA SER A 190 17.58 4.28 -17.38
C SER A 190 16.75 5.05 -18.43
N GLY A 191 16.91 6.38 -18.49
CA GLY A 191 16.11 7.27 -19.33
C GLY A 191 14.71 7.54 -18.77
N GLY A 192 14.48 7.30 -17.48
CA GLY A 192 13.25 7.61 -16.75
C GLY A 192 11.97 6.94 -17.27
N PHE A 193 10.81 7.44 -16.84
CA PHE A 193 9.52 6.96 -17.35
C PHE A 193 9.35 7.24 -18.86
N PRO A 194 8.77 6.30 -19.62
CA PRO A 194 8.32 6.58 -20.99
C PRO A 194 7.18 7.60 -21.01
N ASP A 195 7.05 8.34 -22.12
CA ASP A 195 5.91 9.23 -22.38
C ASP A 195 4.67 8.40 -22.73
N ILE A 196 4.02 7.83 -21.71
CA ILE A 196 2.79 7.08 -21.86
C ILE A 196 1.60 8.03 -21.64
N LYS A 197 0.83 8.24 -22.71
CA LYS A 197 -0.39 9.08 -22.71
C LYS A 197 -1.63 8.36 -22.18
N THR A 198 -1.55 7.05 -21.98
CA THR A 198 -2.63 6.19 -21.49
C THR A 198 -2.42 5.81 -20.02
N TRP A 199 -3.48 5.42 -19.31
CA TRP A 199 -3.35 4.98 -17.92
C TRP A 199 -2.71 3.59 -17.81
N GLY A 200 -1.65 3.48 -17.02
CA GLY A 200 -0.99 2.23 -16.67
C GLY A 200 0.16 1.82 -17.59
N GLY A 201 1.01 0.92 -17.08
CA GLY A 201 2.16 0.35 -17.78
C GLY A 201 3.48 1.11 -17.61
N GLU A 202 3.45 2.31 -17.03
CA GLU A 202 4.65 3.14 -16.83
C GLU A 202 5.64 2.52 -15.86
N ASP A 203 5.15 1.91 -14.79
CA ASP A 203 5.97 1.25 -13.77
C ASP A 203 6.61 -0.03 -14.30
N GLU A 204 5.85 -0.78 -15.10
CA GLU A 204 6.32 -2.00 -15.77
C GLU A 204 7.39 -1.65 -16.80
N ALA A 205 7.17 -0.60 -17.61
CA ALA A 205 8.16 -0.14 -18.57
C ALA A 205 9.46 0.37 -17.92
N LEU A 206 9.38 1.07 -16.79
CA LEU A 206 10.57 1.45 -16.02
C LEU A 206 11.30 0.22 -15.45
N TYR A 207 10.54 -0.74 -14.91
CA TYR A 207 11.09 -2.00 -14.42
C TYR A 207 11.80 -2.79 -15.54
N GLU A 208 11.19 -2.90 -16.72
CA GLU A 208 11.78 -3.54 -17.91
C GLU A 208 13.08 -2.86 -18.36
N LYS A 209 13.13 -1.52 -18.32
CA LYS A 209 14.36 -0.77 -18.61
C LYS A 209 15.50 -1.18 -17.68
N PHE A 210 15.25 -1.30 -16.38
CA PHE A 210 16.28 -1.75 -15.43
C PHE A 210 16.71 -3.20 -15.67
N LEU A 211 15.79 -4.10 -16.05
CA LEU A 211 16.15 -5.47 -16.41
C LEU A 211 17.07 -5.55 -17.64
N GLN A 212 16.99 -4.57 -18.54
CA GLN A 212 17.82 -4.51 -19.75
C GLN A 212 19.19 -3.86 -19.51
N MET A 213 19.38 -3.17 -18.38
CA MET A 213 20.65 -2.50 -18.05
C MET A 213 21.69 -3.53 -17.58
N LYS A 214 22.82 -3.62 -18.28
CA LYS A 214 23.89 -4.61 -17.99
C LYS A 214 24.52 -4.48 -16.60
N ASN A 215 24.57 -3.26 -16.06
CA ASN A 215 25.26 -2.97 -14.80
C ASN A 215 24.31 -2.88 -13.60
N ILE A 216 22.99 -3.00 -13.81
CA ILE A 216 22.00 -2.87 -12.74
C ILE A 216 21.34 -4.22 -12.48
N LYS A 217 21.40 -4.67 -11.23
CA LYS A 217 20.58 -5.77 -10.73
C LYS A 217 19.26 -5.24 -10.20
N VAL A 218 18.17 -5.93 -10.50
CA VAL A 218 16.87 -5.66 -9.88
C VAL A 218 16.67 -6.60 -8.71
N LEU A 219 16.62 -6.05 -7.50
CA LEU A 219 16.24 -6.80 -6.30
C LEU A 219 14.75 -6.58 -6.02
N ARG A 220 13.95 -7.65 -6.06
CA ARG A 220 12.51 -7.60 -5.82
C ARG A 220 12.12 -8.60 -4.74
N SER A 221 11.47 -8.15 -3.67
CA SER A 221 11.07 -9.01 -2.55
C SER A 221 9.86 -8.42 -1.80
N PRO A 222 9.00 -9.25 -1.19
CA PRO A 222 8.06 -8.79 -0.16
C PRO A 222 8.77 -7.93 0.90
N ASP A 223 8.20 -6.77 1.21
CA ASP A 223 8.65 -5.94 2.34
C ASP A 223 7.54 -5.86 3.39
N PRO A 224 7.74 -6.43 4.59
CA PRO A 224 6.72 -6.43 5.65
C PRO A 224 6.46 -5.06 6.28
N SER A 225 7.17 -4.05 5.81
CA SER A 225 7.09 -2.69 6.30
C SER A 225 6.26 -1.79 5.39
N LEU A 226 5.65 -2.32 4.31
CA LEU A 226 4.86 -1.56 3.35
C LEU A 226 3.45 -2.09 3.16
N PHE A 227 2.47 -1.22 3.38
CA PHE A 227 1.05 -1.53 3.32
C PHE A 227 0.34 -0.61 2.36
N HIS A 228 -0.22 -1.18 1.29
CA HIS A 228 -1.14 -0.46 0.43
C HIS A 228 -2.55 -0.55 1.02
N LEU A 229 -3.08 0.57 1.47
CA LEU A 229 -4.43 0.64 2.04
C LEU A 229 -5.48 0.28 1.00
N TYR A 230 -6.56 -0.34 1.45
CA TYR A 230 -7.71 -0.54 0.59
C TYR A 230 -8.32 0.82 0.20
N HIS A 231 -8.62 0.97 -1.07
CA HIS A 231 -9.48 2.02 -1.58
C HIS A 231 -10.39 1.44 -2.65
N GLN A 232 -11.60 1.98 -2.74
CA GLN A 232 -12.55 1.57 -3.75
C GLN A 232 -11.99 1.88 -5.15
N LYS A 233 -12.20 0.93 -6.07
CA LYS A 233 -11.85 1.07 -7.48
C LYS A 233 -13.12 1.12 -8.33
N GLU A 234 -13.16 2.09 -9.23
CA GLU A 234 -14.22 2.24 -10.21
C GLU A 234 -13.70 1.80 -11.58
N CYS A 235 -14.32 0.77 -12.15
CA CYS A 235 -14.01 0.27 -13.49
C CYS A 235 -15.20 0.66 -14.39
N LEU A 236 -15.21 1.90 -14.88
CA LEU A 236 -16.37 2.48 -15.58
C LEU A 236 -16.34 2.22 -17.09
N ASP A 237 -15.16 2.31 -17.71
CA ASP A 237 -15.03 2.12 -19.15
C ASP A 237 -14.90 0.64 -19.50
N ILE A 238 -16.03 0.00 -19.76
CA ILE A 238 -16.11 -1.41 -20.16
C ILE A 238 -15.51 -1.69 -21.54
N THR A 239 -15.30 -0.65 -22.36
CA THR A 239 -14.75 -0.77 -23.72
C THR A 239 -13.23 -0.67 -23.74
N SER A 240 -12.63 -0.17 -22.67
CA SER A 240 -11.18 -0.07 -22.51
C SER A 240 -10.52 -1.45 -22.43
N THR A 241 -9.35 -1.58 -23.04
CA THR A 241 -8.46 -2.75 -22.91
C THR A 241 -7.97 -2.96 -21.47
N SER A 242 -7.99 -1.91 -20.62
CA SER A 242 -7.61 -2.00 -19.21
C SER A 242 -8.74 -2.50 -18.29
N TYR A 243 -9.98 -2.60 -18.79
CA TYR A 243 -11.14 -2.99 -17.98
C TYR A 243 -10.98 -4.35 -17.28
N PRO A 244 -10.54 -5.43 -17.96
CA PRO A 244 -10.35 -6.73 -17.30
C PRO A 244 -9.28 -6.67 -16.19
N ALA A 245 -8.21 -5.90 -16.40
CA ALA A 245 -7.16 -5.71 -15.40
C ALA A 245 -7.67 -4.92 -14.19
N CYS A 246 -8.49 -3.88 -14.42
CA CYS A 246 -9.17 -3.13 -13.37
C CYS A 246 -10.06 -4.04 -12.52
N LEU A 247 -10.95 -4.81 -13.17
CA LEU A 247 -11.85 -5.74 -12.47
C LEU A 247 -11.08 -6.79 -11.68
N LYS A 248 -10.04 -7.40 -12.27
CA LYS A 248 -9.19 -8.37 -11.59
C LYS A 248 -8.55 -7.76 -10.35
N SER A 249 -7.97 -6.56 -10.47
CA SER A 249 -7.37 -5.91 -9.30
C SER A 249 -8.42 -5.56 -8.25
N LYS A 250 -9.63 -5.18 -8.63
CA LYS A 250 -10.72 -4.87 -7.69
C LYS A 250 -11.14 -6.13 -6.92
N ALA A 251 -11.41 -7.22 -7.63
CA ALA A 251 -11.81 -8.50 -7.04
C ALA A 251 -10.76 -9.02 -6.04
N LEU A 252 -9.47 -8.94 -6.40
CA LEU A 252 -8.37 -9.35 -5.51
C LEU A 252 -8.31 -8.53 -4.22
N THR A 253 -8.82 -7.31 -4.20
CA THR A 253 -8.78 -6.44 -3.00
C THR A 253 -10.03 -6.54 -2.14
N GLU A 254 -11.08 -7.25 -2.55
CA GLU A 254 -12.29 -7.36 -1.73
C GLU A 254 -12.11 -8.31 -0.53
N GLY A 255 -11.40 -9.42 -0.71
CA GLY A 255 -11.14 -10.39 0.34
C GLY A 255 -10.39 -11.61 -0.18
N SER A 256 -9.99 -12.50 0.71
CA SER A 256 -9.43 -13.80 0.38
C SER A 256 -10.48 -14.72 -0.25
N GLN A 257 -10.03 -15.82 -0.88
CA GLN A 257 -10.94 -16.82 -1.46
C GLN A 257 -11.93 -17.36 -0.41
N LEU A 258 -11.44 -17.61 0.82
CA LEU A 258 -12.28 -18.04 1.93
C LEU A 258 -13.32 -16.98 2.29
N GLN A 259 -12.92 -15.72 2.43
CA GLN A 259 -13.83 -14.62 2.79
C GLN A 259 -14.93 -14.41 1.74
N LEU A 260 -14.57 -14.45 0.46
CA LEU A 260 -15.54 -14.31 -0.64
C LEU A 260 -16.47 -15.55 -0.73
N GLY A 261 -15.94 -16.74 -0.49
CA GLY A 261 -16.75 -17.96 -0.38
C GLY A 261 -17.75 -17.91 0.77
N LEU A 262 -17.32 -17.43 1.94
CA LEU A 262 -18.19 -17.21 3.10
C LEU A 262 -19.28 -16.17 2.81
N ALA A 263 -18.93 -15.06 2.15
CA ALA A 263 -19.90 -14.05 1.74
C ALA A 263 -20.98 -14.64 0.83
N LEU A 264 -20.57 -15.44 -0.17
CA LEU A 264 -21.50 -16.11 -1.09
C LEU A 264 -22.42 -17.10 -0.37
N LEU A 265 -21.89 -17.90 0.56
CA LEU A 265 -22.68 -18.84 1.34
C LEU A 265 -23.68 -18.12 2.25
N LYS A 266 -23.27 -17.05 2.94
CA LYS A 266 -24.20 -16.23 3.74
C LYS A 266 -25.35 -15.66 2.89
N LEU A 267 -25.05 -15.19 1.68
CA LEU A 267 -26.07 -14.74 0.72
C LEU A 267 -27.02 -15.87 0.32
N HIS A 268 -26.49 -17.07 0.08
CA HIS A 268 -27.29 -18.25 -0.24
C HIS A 268 -28.24 -18.65 0.91
N GLU A 269 -27.78 -18.52 2.16
CA GLU A 269 -28.59 -18.75 3.38
C GLU A 269 -29.60 -17.61 3.68
N GLY A 270 -29.73 -16.62 2.78
CA GLY A 270 -30.71 -15.54 2.91
C GLY A 270 -30.24 -14.34 3.74
N ILE A 271 -28.95 -14.26 4.10
CA ILE A 271 -28.37 -13.06 4.72
C ILE A 271 -27.93 -12.11 3.60
N ASP A 272 -28.64 -11.00 3.44
CA ASP A 272 -28.27 -9.98 2.47
C ASP A 272 -26.95 -9.25 2.81
N MET A 273 -26.43 -8.49 1.85
CA MET A 273 -25.18 -7.72 2.04
C MET A 273 -25.31 -6.72 3.19
N GLU A 274 -26.47 -6.11 3.39
CA GLU A 274 -26.70 -5.22 4.52
C GLU A 274 -26.56 -5.98 5.85
N GLY A 275 -27.12 -7.18 5.96
CA GLY A 275 -27.00 -8.08 7.11
C GLY A 275 -25.55 -8.48 7.38
N ILE A 276 -24.76 -8.78 6.35
CA ILE A 276 -23.33 -9.08 6.48
C ILE A 276 -22.55 -7.86 6.99
N LEU A 277 -22.87 -6.67 6.47
CA LEU A 277 -22.09 -5.45 6.75
C LEU A 277 -22.51 -4.75 8.06
N SER A 278 -23.75 -4.93 8.51
CA SER A 278 -24.33 -4.22 9.67
C SER A 278 -23.98 -4.82 11.03
N LYS A 279 -23.18 -5.90 11.10
CA LYS A 279 -22.91 -6.65 12.33
C LYS A 279 -24.20 -7.01 13.06
N ARG A 280 -25.19 -7.59 12.36
CA ARG A 280 -26.35 -8.11 13.08
C ARG A 280 -25.84 -9.20 14.03
N PRO A 281 -26.19 -9.19 15.33
CA PRO A 281 -26.05 -10.41 16.11
C PRO A 281 -26.79 -11.50 15.35
N ALA A 282 -26.11 -12.60 15.06
CA ALA A 282 -26.68 -13.68 14.28
C ALA A 282 -28.04 -14.09 14.88
N PRO A 283 -29.16 -14.06 14.12
CA PRO A 283 -30.42 -14.62 14.61
C PRO A 283 -30.44 -16.15 14.44
N TYR A 284 -29.29 -16.83 14.44
CA TYR A 284 -29.21 -18.24 14.07
C TYR A 284 -29.02 -19.21 15.23
N PHE A 285 -29.17 -18.74 16.47
CA PHE A 285 -29.49 -19.59 17.62
C PHE A 285 -30.41 -18.83 18.59
N SER A 286 -31.51 -18.25 18.09
CA SER A 286 -32.63 -17.95 18.98
C SER A 286 -33.38 -19.26 19.23
N GLU A 287 -33.09 -19.83 20.40
CA GLU A 287 -33.97 -20.64 21.23
C GLU A 287 -35.29 -21.09 20.59
N VAL A 288 -35.39 -22.41 20.40
CA VAL A 288 -36.69 -23.08 20.39
C VAL A 288 -37.20 -23.07 21.84
N GLU A 289 -38.07 -22.14 22.19
CA GLU A 289 -38.97 -22.22 23.36
C GLU A 289 -40.42 -22.22 22.83
N GLY A 290 -41.37 -23.04 23.29
CA GLY A 290 -41.40 -24.00 24.39
C GLY A 290 -42.43 -25.11 24.07
N ASP A 291 -42.42 -26.28 24.73
CA ASP A 291 -42.96 -26.64 26.06
C ASP A 291 -43.90 -27.84 25.76
N SER A 292 -43.95 -29.00 26.42
CA SER A 292 -43.83 -29.34 27.83
C SER A 292 -43.68 -30.87 27.98
N SER A 293 -42.88 -31.35 28.94
CA SER A 293 -43.17 -32.47 29.87
C SER A 293 -41.91 -33.18 30.41
N GLY A 294 -41.58 -32.87 31.66
CA GLY A 294 -41.17 -33.85 32.69
C GLY A 294 -39.71 -34.36 32.73
N PRO A 295 -39.21 -34.75 33.91
CA PRO A 295 -37.82 -34.53 34.30
C PRO A 295 -37.01 -35.82 34.41
N THR A 296 -35.69 -35.75 34.16
CA THR A 296 -34.73 -36.68 34.80
C THR A 296 -33.33 -36.09 34.86
N ASN A 297 -32.77 -36.08 36.07
CA ASN A 297 -31.37 -35.84 36.42
C ASN A 297 -30.40 -36.58 35.49
N ILE A 298 -29.38 -35.88 34.96
CA ILE A 298 -28.11 -36.53 34.59
C ILE A 298 -26.94 -35.67 35.08
N ASP A 299 -26.05 -36.40 35.72
CA ASP A 299 -24.89 -36.08 36.54
C ASP A 299 -23.76 -35.40 35.74
N VAL A 300 -23.16 -34.34 36.31
CA VAL A 300 -22.03 -33.62 35.71
C VAL A 300 -20.74 -34.37 36.05
N ARG A 301 -20.27 -35.21 35.12
CA ARG A 301 -18.86 -35.67 35.12
C ARG A 301 -18.03 -34.78 34.21
N LYS A 302 -17.15 -33.99 34.83
CA LYS A 302 -15.96 -33.43 34.20
C LYS A 302 -15.09 -34.60 33.75
N ASP A 303 -14.88 -34.73 32.45
CA ASP A 303 -13.76 -35.52 31.93
C ASP A 303 -12.79 -34.59 31.21
N THR A 304 -11.59 -34.53 31.77
CA THR A 304 -10.47 -33.71 31.32
C THR A 304 -9.54 -34.61 30.53
N THR A 305 -9.57 -34.52 29.21
CA THR A 305 -8.51 -35.04 28.34
C THR A 305 -8.10 -33.98 27.34
N GLN A 306 -7.04 -33.25 27.68
CA GLN A 306 -6.25 -32.47 26.73
C GLN A 306 -5.50 -33.44 25.82
N GLU A 307 -5.92 -33.61 24.56
CA GLU A 307 -5.05 -34.14 23.52
C GLU A 307 -4.25 -32.99 22.91
N LYS A 308 -2.95 -32.97 23.20
CA LYS A 308 -1.96 -32.12 22.54
C LYS A 308 -1.73 -32.65 21.13
N VAL A 309 -2.29 -31.99 20.12
CA VAL A 309 -1.89 -32.21 18.73
C VAL A 309 -0.60 -31.43 18.48
N ILE A 310 0.52 -32.16 18.41
CA ILE A 310 1.82 -31.64 17.98
C ILE A 310 1.86 -31.78 16.45
N ILE A 311 1.80 -30.65 15.73
CA ILE A 311 1.99 -30.61 14.28
C ILE A 311 3.48 -30.33 14.02
N THR A 312 4.21 -31.33 13.53
CA THR A 312 5.57 -31.15 12.98
C THR A 312 5.49 -30.80 11.49
N PRO A 313 6.21 -29.78 10.99
CA PRO A 313 6.23 -29.46 9.56
C PRO A 313 7.18 -30.41 8.82
N GLN A 314 6.63 -31.24 7.93
CA GLN A 314 7.41 -32.08 7.03
C GLN A 314 7.65 -31.32 5.72
N TRP A 315 8.82 -30.70 5.61
CA TRP A 315 9.36 -30.18 4.36
C TRP A 315 9.74 -31.36 3.45
N LEU A 316 9.09 -31.48 2.29
CA LEU A 316 9.53 -32.36 1.22
C LEU A 316 10.07 -31.52 0.06
N PHE A 317 11.39 -31.54 -0.07
CA PHE A 317 12.06 -31.35 -1.34
C PHE A 317 11.70 -32.52 -2.26
N SER A 318 11.25 -32.24 -3.48
CA SER A 318 11.45 -33.17 -4.59
C SER A 318 12.22 -32.47 -5.69
N LYS A 319 13.49 -32.86 -5.83
CA LYS A 319 14.21 -32.77 -7.09
C LYS A 319 13.54 -33.72 -8.09
N ASN A 320 13.30 -33.22 -9.29
CA ASN A 320 13.71 -33.84 -10.56
C ASN A 320 13.62 -32.77 -11.65
#